data_AF-A0A534ZY61-F1
#
_entry.id   AF-A0A534ZY61-F1
#
_cell.length_a   1.000
_cell.length_b   1.000
_cell.length_c   1.000
_cell.angle_alpha   90.00
_cell.angle_beta   90.00
_cell.angle_gamma   90.00
#
_symmetry.space_group_name_H-M   'P 1'
#
loop_
_entity.id
_entity.type
_entity.pdbx_description
1 polymer ?
#
loop_
_entity_poly.entity_id
_entity_poly.type
_entity_poly.pdbx_seq_one_letter_code
_entity_poly.pdbx_strand_id
1 'polypeptide(L)'
;MRYGGVPFMVHWTDSEASVESAQGVRASAIAEWHRGNYSGAMIGGLFSAVSRSNGEGGGDVSGVRVGGVVSGNDGNLTGVSASGLYNYVTDNLLSGLSLSWGANVVGGRLNGFAAAALYNYAGSNGTLAVQFGAFNNLDTFNPDGTVVQVGWYNRAAEQSIPFLNIRGLSNLFERPLRRLRGGRA
;
A
#
# COMPACT_ATOMS: atom_id res chain seq x y z
N MET A 1 22.50 -14.21 1.95
CA MET A 1 21.18 -14.39 1.30
C MET A 1 21.22 -15.61 0.39
N ARG A 2 20.27 -16.55 0.50
CA ARG A 2 20.13 -17.63 -0.48
C ARG A 2 19.10 -17.21 -1.53
N TYR A 3 19.52 -17.17 -2.79
CA TYR A 3 18.61 -17.03 -3.92
C TYR A 3 18.22 -18.43 -4.36
N GLY A 4 16.92 -18.67 -4.53
CA GLY A 4 16.40 -19.91 -5.05
C GLY A 4 15.33 -19.64 -6.08
N GLY A 5 15.13 -20.61 -6.96
CA GLY A 5 14.19 -20.48 -8.06
C GLY A 5 14.75 -20.99 -9.37
N VAL A 6 13.84 -21.23 -10.31
CA VAL A 6 14.25 -21.33 -11.71
C VAL A 6 14.32 -19.90 -12.21
N PRO A 7 15.51 -19.43 -12.68
CA PRO A 7 15.65 -18.12 -13.28
C PRO A 7 14.47 -17.83 -14.22
N PHE A 8 14.05 -16.57 -14.37
CA PHE A 8 12.95 -16.11 -15.23
C PHE A 8 11.53 -16.68 -14.97
N MET A 9 11.35 -17.78 -14.24
CA MET A 9 10.01 -18.33 -13.93
C MET A 9 9.55 -18.02 -12.51
N VAL A 10 10.37 -18.38 -11.52
CA VAL A 10 10.04 -18.21 -10.11
C VAL A 10 11.31 -17.77 -9.41
N HIS A 11 11.22 -16.70 -8.64
CA HIS A 11 12.36 -16.17 -7.91
C HIS A 11 11.96 -15.99 -6.44
N TRP A 12 12.72 -16.59 -5.53
CA TRP A 12 12.56 -16.37 -4.10
C TRP A 12 13.90 -16.06 -3.43
N THR A 13 13.84 -15.27 -2.37
CA THR A 13 14.98 -15.08 -1.45
C THR A 13 14.67 -15.68 -0.08
N ASP A 14 15.56 -16.54 0.39
CA ASP A 14 15.60 -16.99 1.77
C ASP A 14 16.66 -16.14 2.50
N SER A 15 16.19 -15.19 3.29
CA SER A 15 17.05 -14.37 4.16
C SER A 15 17.10 -15.05 5.53
N GLU A 16 18.12 -15.88 5.73
CA GLU A 16 18.69 -16.20 7.06
C GLU A 16 19.71 -15.11 7.50
N ALA A 17 19.92 -14.08 6.67
CA ALA A 17 20.90 -13.03 6.91
C ALA A 17 20.19 -11.69 6.96
N SER A 18 20.38 -10.99 8.10
CA SER A 18 20.13 -9.57 8.47
C SER A 18 19.12 -8.74 7.67
N VAL A 19 18.56 -7.70 8.30
CA VAL A 19 17.62 -6.73 7.69
C VAL A 19 18.33 -5.83 6.64
N GLU A 20 19.15 -6.40 5.78
CA GLU A 20 19.70 -5.70 4.63
C GLU A 20 18.61 -5.54 3.58
N SER A 21 18.32 -4.26 3.28
CA SER A 21 17.41 -3.89 2.21
C SER A 21 17.99 -4.30 0.87
N ALA A 22 17.41 -5.31 0.23
CA ALA A 22 17.78 -5.64 -1.14
C ALA A 22 17.36 -4.49 -2.06
N GLN A 23 18.22 -4.10 -2.99
CA GLN A 23 17.93 -3.04 -3.96
C GLN A 23 18.06 -3.56 -5.39
N GLY A 24 17.12 -3.19 -6.27
CA GLY A 24 17.26 -3.45 -7.70
C GLY A 24 15.95 -3.60 -8.48
N VAL A 25 16.05 -4.24 -9.65
CA VAL A 25 14.91 -4.63 -10.47
C VAL A 25 14.87 -6.16 -10.54
N ARG A 26 13.71 -6.73 -10.24
CA ARG A 26 13.45 -8.17 -10.32
C ARG A 26 12.21 -8.43 -11.13
N ALA A 27 12.27 -9.45 -11.97
CA ALA A 27 11.18 -9.85 -12.81
C ALA A 27 11.16 -11.37 -13.00
N SER A 28 9.97 -11.97 -12.87
CA SER A 28 9.74 -13.38 -13.22
C SER A 28 8.37 -13.59 -13.85
N ALA A 29 8.26 -14.63 -14.65
CA ALA A 29 7.06 -14.96 -15.41
C ALA A 29 5.90 -15.48 -14.55
N ILE A 30 6.18 -16.04 -13.36
CA ILE A 30 5.14 -16.63 -12.49
C ILE A 30 5.12 -15.92 -11.14
N ALA A 31 6.21 -15.96 -10.38
CA ALA A 31 6.19 -15.49 -8.99
C ALA A 31 7.53 -14.91 -8.52
N GLU A 32 7.47 -13.72 -7.92
CA GLU A 32 8.54 -13.12 -7.12
C GLU A 32 8.18 -13.17 -5.63
N TRP A 33 9.09 -13.67 -4.80
CA TRP A 33 9.02 -13.57 -3.35
C TRP A 33 10.32 -12.98 -2.82
N HIS A 34 10.25 -11.90 -2.04
CA HIS A 34 11.38 -11.44 -1.24
C HIS A 34 11.12 -11.50 0.26
N ARG A 35 12.06 -12.03 1.04
CA ARG A 35 12.03 -11.92 2.51
C ARG A 35 12.96 -10.80 2.97
N GLY A 36 12.42 -9.87 3.77
CA GLY A 36 13.11 -8.67 4.24
C GLY A 36 12.64 -7.39 3.52
N ASN A 37 13.43 -6.33 3.62
CA ASN A 37 13.11 -5.04 2.98
C ASN A 37 13.56 -5.02 1.52
N TYR A 38 12.79 -4.32 0.68
CA TYR A 38 13.09 -4.16 -0.73
C TYR A 38 12.99 -2.72 -1.21
N SER A 39 13.97 -2.30 -2.01
CA SER A 39 13.98 -1.01 -2.70
C SER A 39 14.13 -1.23 -4.21
N GLY A 40 13.26 -0.62 -5.01
CA GLY A 40 13.28 -0.72 -6.46
C GLY A 40 12.02 -1.37 -7.05
N ALA A 41 12.16 -2.15 -8.13
CA ALA A 41 11.02 -2.68 -8.88
C ALA A 41 10.94 -4.20 -8.79
N MET A 42 9.78 -4.75 -8.43
CA MET A 42 9.50 -6.18 -8.39
C MET A 42 8.28 -6.49 -9.24
N ILE A 43 8.48 -7.28 -10.29
CA ILE A 43 7.45 -7.60 -11.29
C ILE A 43 7.28 -9.11 -11.33
N GLY A 44 6.22 -9.61 -10.72
CA GLY A 44 5.83 -11.01 -10.84
C GLY A 44 4.72 -11.18 -11.87
N GLY A 45 4.82 -12.20 -12.72
CA GLY A 45 3.81 -12.42 -13.75
C GLY A 45 2.43 -12.73 -13.16
N LEU A 46 2.32 -13.66 -12.21
CA LEU A 46 1.08 -13.91 -11.45
C LEU A 46 1.15 -13.35 -10.03
N PHE A 47 2.28 -13.53 -9.35
CA PHE A 47 2.42 -13.24 -7.91
C PHE A 47 3.66 -12.40 -7.62
N SER A 48 3.51 -11.39 -6.76
CA SER A 48 4.63 -10.58 -6.28
C SER A 48 4.46 -10.32 -4.79
N ALA A 49 5.36 -10.85 -3.97
CA ALA A 49 5.24 -10.84 -2.52
C ALA A 49 6.53 -10.38 -1.84
N VAL A 50 6.40 -9.54 -0.82
CA VAL A 50 7.50 -9.18 0.08
C VAL A 50 7.10 -9.46 1.52
N SER A 51 7.84 -10.30 2.24
CA SER A 51 7.47 -10.76 3.58
C SER A 51 8.51 -10.34 4.62
N ARG A 52 8.10 -10.29 5.89
CA ARG A 52 8.99 -10.09 7.04
C ARG A 52 10.05 -11.18 7.11
N SER A 53 11.22 -10.82 7.62
CA SER A 53 12.27 -11.78 7.98
C SER A 53 12.06 -12.27 9.42
N ASN A 54 12.01 -13.60 9.59
CA ASN A 54 11.96 -14.30 10.88
C ASN A 54 10.93 -13.79 11.92
N GLY A 55 9.82 -13.18 11.48
CA GLY A 55 8.78 -12.67 12.39
C GLY A 55 9.15 -11.40 13.17
N GLU A 56 10.37 -10.88 13.03
CA GLU A 56 10.92 -9.81 13.87
C GLU A 56 11.06 -8.46 13.14
N GLY A 57 10.88 -8.42 11.82
CA GLY A 57 10.83 -7.17 11.07
C GLY A 57 11.04 -7.33 9.57
N GLY A 58 10.95 -6.22 8.86
CA GLY A 58 11.10 -6.16 7.40
C GLY A 58 9.76 -6.19 6.67
N GLY A 59 9.75 -6.60 5.40
CA GLY A 59 8.53 -6.59 4.59
C GLY A 59 8.23 -5.22 3.97
N ASP A 60 9.06 -4.21 4.23
CA ASP A 60 8.90 -2.87 3.68
C ASP A 60 9.32 -2.84 2.21
N VAL A 61 8.57 -2.09 1.41
CA VAL A 61 8.85 -1.85 0.00
C VAL A 61 8.95 -0.36 -0.26
N SER A 62 10.06 0.05 -0.89
CA SER A 62 10.26 1.40 -1.42
C SER A 62 10.44 1.31 -2.94
N GLY A 63 9.39 1.60 -3.71
CA GLY A 63 9.43 1.54 -5.17
C GLY A 63 8.18 0.95 -5.79
N VAL A 64 8.36 0.03 -6.75
CA VAL A 64 7.28 -0.53 -7.58
C VAL A 64 7.10 -2.02 -7.31
N ARG A 65 5.86 -2.46 -7.06
CA ARG A 65 5.51 -3.88 -6.90
C ARG A 65 4.31 -4.24 -7.76
N VAL A 66 4.50 -5.09 -8.77
CA VAL A 66 3.44 -5.51 -9.69
C VAL A 66 3.31 -7.03 -9.67
N GLY A 67 2.07 -7.53 -9.58
CA GLY A 67 1.74 -8.95 -9.71
C GLY A 67 0.50 -9.12 -10.57
N GLY A 68 0.49 -9.98 -11.59
CA GLY A 68 -0.66 -10.06 -12.51
C GLY A 68 -1.97 -10.47 -11.84
N VAL A 69 -1.94 -11.30 -10.80
CA VAL A 69 -3.12 -11.71 -10.03
C VAL A 69 -3.08 -11.10 -8.63
N VAL A 70 -1.99 -11.36 -7.90
CA VAL A 70 -1.83 -10.87 -6.53
C VAL A 70 -0.49 -10.17 -6.39
N SER A 71 -0.53 -9.06 -5.68
CA SER A 71 0.64 -8.31 -5.29
C SER A 71 0.50 -7.99 -3.81
N GLY A 72 1.50 -8.29 -2.97
CA GLY A 72 1.44 -7.79 -1.60
C GLY A 72 2.75 -7.67 -0.85
N ASN A 73 2.70 -6.99 0.28
CA ASN A 73 3.82 -6.96 1.21
C ASN A 73 3.38 -6.91 2.68
N ASP A 74 4.19 -7.53 3.53
CA ASP A 74 3.96 -7.65 4.97
C ASP A 74 4.70 -6.57 5.76
N GLY A 75 4.51 -5.32 5.34
CA GLY A 75 5.20 -4.17 5.90
C GLY A 75 4.64 -2.87 5.34
N ASN A 76 5.42 -1.80 5.41
CA ASN A 76 5.07 -0.53 4.81
C ASN A 76 5.36 -0.50 3.31
N LEU A 77 4.57 0.26 2.56
CA LEU A 77 4.82 0.55 1.16
C LEU A 77 4.98 2.06 0.96
N THR A 78 6.08 2.45 0.33
CA THR A 78 6.30 3.77 -0.25
C THR A 78 6.49 3.59 -1.75
N GLY A 79 5.61 4.16 -2.57
CA GLY A 79 5.66 4.03 -4.02
C GLY A 79 4.40 3.40 -4.61
N VAL A 80 4.55 2.57 -5.63
CA VAL A 80 3.44 2.03 -6.42
C VAL A 80 3.32 0.54 -6.21
N SER A 81 2.10 0.10 -5.95
CA SER A 81 1.75 -1.30 -6.07
C SER A 81 0.56 -1.48 -7.01
N ALA A 82 0.65 -2.48 -7.87
CA ALA A 82 -0.43 -2.84 -8.78
C ALA A 82 -0.68 -4.36 -8.81
N SER A 83 -1.93 -4.75 -9.00
CA SER A 83 -2.30 -6.13 -9.27
C SER A 83 -3.51 -6.26 -10.19
N GLY A 84 -3.77 -7.46 -10.70
CA GLY A 84 -5.06 -7.77 -11.32
C GLY A 84 -6.16 -7.90 -10.28
N LEU A 85 -6.15 -8.95 -9.47
CA LEU A 85 -7.28 -9.24 -8.58
C LEU A 85 -7.12 -8.67 -7.18
N TYR A 86 -5.95 -8.82 -6.56
CA TYR A 86 -5.82 -8.50 -5.14
C TYR A 86 -4.48 -7.85 -4.83
N ASN A 87 -4.55 -6.66 -4.24
CA ASN A 87 -3.39 -5.94 -3.75
C ASN A 87 -3.47 -5.76 -2.25
N TYR A 88 -2.42 -6.13 -1.51
CA TYR A 88 -2.39 -5.91 -0.07
C TYR A 88 -1.11 -5.27 0.43
N VAL A 89 -1.24 -4.44 1.45
CA VAL A 89 -0.16 -3.83 2.24
C VAL A 89 -0.55 -4.02 3.69
N THR A 90 0.12 -4.91 4.44
CA THR A 90 -0.32 -5.25 5.79
C THR A 90 -0.27 -4.05 6.74
N ASP A 91 0.81 -3.26 6.69
CA ASP A 91 0.99 -2.14 7.62
C ASP A 91 0.51 -0.81 7.01
N ASN A 92 1.39 0.02 6.45
CA ASN A 92 1.00 1.35 6.00
C ASN A 92 1.39 1.62 4.55
N LEU A 93 0.48 2.21 3.78
CA LEU A 93 0.85 2.92 2.56
C LEU A 93 1.30 4.34 2.96
N LEU A 94 2.61 4.57 3.05
CA LEU A 94 3.16 5.80 3.63
C LEU A 94 3.10 6.98 2.66
N SER A 95 3.32 6.72 1.38
CA SER A 95 3.16 7.66 0.28
C SER A 95 3.13 6.84 -1.00
N GLY A 96 1.97 6.71 -1.63
CA GLY A 96 1.90 5.80 -2.76
C GLY A 96 0.56 5.60 -3.42
N LEU A 97 0.59 4.71 -4.40
CA LEU A 97 -0.54 4.25 -5.19
C LEU A 97 -0.73 2.75 -4.97
N SER A 98 -1.94 2.32 -4.60
CA SER A 98 -2.35 0.92 -4.61
C SER A 98 -3.41 0.73 -5.69
N LEU A 99 -3.09 -0.03 -6.71
CA LEU A 99 -3.97 -0.30 -7.84
C LEU A 99 -4.33 -1.78 -7.88
N SER A 100 -5.60 -2.07 -8.11
CA SER A 100 -6.08 -3.40 -8.45
C SER A 100 -7.31 -3.31 -9.32
N TRP A 101 -7.68 -4.38 -10.01
CA TRP A 101 -9.01 -4.50 -10.59
C TRP A 101 -10.00 -5.01 -9.54
N GLY A 102 -9.65 -6.05 -8.76
CA GLY A 102 -10.53 -6.59 -7.73
C GLY A 102 -10.56 -5.75 -6.44
N ALA A 103 -9.56 -5.92 -5.58
CA ALA A 103 -9.53 -5.24 -4.29
C ALA A 103 -8.14 -4.77 -3.84
N ASN A 104 -8.10 -3.60 -3.18
CA ASN A 104 -6.94 -3.12 -2.43
C ASN A 104 -7.22 -3.21 -0.93
N VAL A 105 -6.24 -3.70 -0.17
CA VAL A 105 -6.32 -3.77 1.29
C VAL A 105 -5.06 -3.16 1.89
N VAL A 106 -5.21 -2.04 2.59
CA VAL A 106 -4.16 -1.44 3.43
C VAL A 106 -4.53 -1.68 4.88
N GLY A 107 -3.86 -2.62 5.56
CA GLY A 107 -4.29 -3.07 6.88
C GLY A 107 -4.21 -1.97 7.96
N GLY A 108 -3.20 -1.11 7.88
CA GLY A 108 -3.04 0.07 8.72
C GLY A 108 -3.41 1.36 7.98
N ARG A 109 -2.46 2.28 7.84
CA ARG A 109 -2.74 3.65 7.40
C ARG A 109 -2.56 3.83 5.90
N LEU A 110 -3.61 4.36 5.24
CA LEU A 110 -3.57 4.81 3.86
C LEU A 110 -3.17 6.30 3.79
N ASN A 111 -1.96 6.59 3.32
CA ASN A 111 -1.52 7.95 2.94
C ASN A 111 -1.14 7.97 1.46
N GLY A 112 -2.11 8.31 0.62
CA GLY A 112 -2.00 8.24 -0.82
C GLY A 112 -3.32 7.85 -1.47
N PHE A 113 -3.23 7.07 -2.54
CA PHE A 113 -4.35 6.74 -3.41
C PHE A 113 -4.51 5.23 -3.53
N ALA A 114 -5.73 4.72 -3.34
CA ALA A 114 -6.11 3.35 -3.60
C ALA A 114 -7.23 3.32 -4.65
N ALA A 115 -7.04 2.62 -5.76
CA ALA A 115 -8.09 2.40 -6.74
C ALA A 115 -8.26 0.92 -7.07
N ALA A 116 -9.48 0.44 -6.88
CA ALA A 116 -9.93 -0.91 -7.14
C ALA A 116 -11.30 -0.83 -7.81
N ALA A 117 -11.62 -1.67 -8.80
CA ALA A 117 -12.95 -1.60 -9.39
C ALA A 117 -14.03 -2.01 -8.39
N LEU A 118 -13.77 -3.04 -7.56
CA LEU A 118 -14.75 -3.55 -6.60
C LEU A 118 -14.59 -2.96 -5.21
N TYR A 119 -13.43 -3.15 -4.56
CA TYR A 119 -13.31 -2.88 -3.12
C TYR A 119 -11.99 -2.25 -2.70
N ASN A 120 -12.05 -1.20 -1.89
CA ASN A 120 -10.89 -0.69 -1.17
C ASN A 120 -11.12 -0.77 0.33
N TYR A 121 -10.12 -1.27 1.06
CA TYR A 121 -10.06 -1.23 2.52
C TYR A 121 -8.83 -0.47 3.00
N ALA A 122 -9.01 0.35 4.03
CA ALA A 122 -7.94 0.93 4.82
C ALA A 122 -8.26 0.85 6.32
N GLY A 123 -7.30 0.47 7.16
CA GLY A 123 -7.49 0.52 8.62
C GLY A 123 -7.68 1.95 9.13
N SER A 124 -6.90 2.91 8.61
CA SER A 124 -7.07 4.34 8.92
C SER A 124 -6.57 5.27 7.82
N ASN A 125 -6.87 6.56 7.91
CA ASN A 125 -6.33 7.58 7.01
C ASN A 125 -5.04 8.20 7.53
N GLY A 126 -4.13 8.49 6.58
CA GLY A 126 -2.99 9.35 6.76
C GLY A 126 -3.33 10.82 6.57
N THR A 127 -2.38 11.60 6.07
CA THR A 127 -2.60 13.02 5.76
C THR A 127 -3.66 13.19 4.68
N LEU A 128 -3.59 12.37 3.64
CA LEU A 128 -4.59 12.29 2.58
C LEU A 128 -4.80 10.82 2.21
N ALA A 129 -6.03 10.34 2.32
CA ALA A 129 -6.44 9.02 1.89
C ALA A 129 -7.50 9.17 0.80
N VAL A 130 -7.17 8.74 -0.41
CA VAL A 130 -8.10 8.75 -1.55
C VAL A 130 -8.44 7.32 -1.93
N GLN A 131 -9.72 6.99 -2.03
CA GLN A 131 -10.19 5.67 -2.46
C GLN A 131 -11.18 5.78 -3.62
N PHE A 132 -10.94 5.04 -4.70
CA PHE A 132 -11.83 4.93 -5.86
C PHE A 132 -12.22 3.47 -6.09
N GLY A 133 -13.51 3.18 -6.06
CA GLY A 133 -14.03 1.84 -6.30
C GLY A 133 -15.51 1.72 -5.98
N ALA A 134 -16.16 0.61 -6.35
CA ALA A 134 -17.59 0.44 -6.06
C ALA A 134 -17.88 0.51 -4.56
N PHE A 135 -17.02 -0.10 -3.73
CA PHE A 135 -17.13 -0.13 -2.28
C PHE A 135 -15.83 0.34 -1.64
N ASN A 136 -15.90 1.42 -0.86
CA ASN A 136 -14.75 1.95 -0.13
C ASN A 136 -15.01 1.88 1.36
N ASN A 137 -14.09 1.28 2.11
CA ASN A 137 -14.17 1.16 3.54
C ASN A 137 -12.89 1.67 4.19
N LEU A 138 -13.06 2.50 5.21
CA LEU A 138 -12.01 3.00 6.06
C LEU A 138 -12.47 2.79 7.51
N ASP A 139 -11.77 1.92 8.23
CA ASP A 139 -12.26 1.40 9.52
C ASP A 139 -12.24 2.47 10.61
N THR A 140 -11.10 3.16 10.77
CA THR A 140 -10.92 4.23 11.76
C THR A 140 -10.57 5.57 11.10
N PHE A 141 -11.29 6.63 11.44
CA PHE A 141 -10.99 7.97 10.94
C PHE A 141 -10.01 8.69 11.89
N ASN A 142 -8.85 9.08 11.37
CA ASN A 142 -7.92 9.98 12.01
C ASN A 142 -8.33 11.44 11.77
N PRO A 143 -8.73 12.20 12.83
CA PRO A 143 -9.20 13.58 12.73
C PRO A 143 -8.18 14.55 12.15
N ASP A 144 -6.90 14.25 12.23
CA ASP A 144 -5.88 15.14 11.70
C ASP A 144 -5.78 15.07 10.17
N GLY A 145 -6.30 14.01 9.55
CA GLY A 145 -6.14 13.75 8.12
C GLY A 145 -7.37 14.07 7.27
N THR A 146 -7.28 13.76 5.98
CA THR A 146 -8.36 13.93 5.01
C THR A 146 -8.67 12.62 4.31
N VAL A 147 -9.95 12.34 4.11
CA VAL A 147 -10.47 11.19 3.38
C VAL A 147 -11.31 11.68 2.21
N VAL A 148 -11.06 11.14 1.03
CA VAL A 148 -11.87 11.32 -0.17
C VAL A 148 -12.18 9.94 -0.74
N GLN A 149 -13.44 9.55 -0.79
CA GLN A 149 -13.86 8.27 -1.36
C GLN A 149 -14.88 8.52 -2.46
N VAL A 150 -14.73 7.81 -3.58
CA VAL A 150 -15.66 7.86 -4.71
C VAL A 150 -16.07 6.43 -5.05
N GLY A 151 -17.38 6.17 -4.99
CA GLY A 151 -17.92 4.82 -5.09
C GLY A 151 -19.39 4.72 -4.81
N TRP A 152 -20.05 3.63 -5.20
CA TRP A 152 -21.46 3.39 -4.88
C TRP A 152 -21.72 3.37 -3.37
N TYR A 153 -20.78 2.83 -2.61
CA TYR A 153 -20.82 2.84 -1.16
C TYR A 153 -19.46 3.28 -0.61
N ASN A 154 -19.48 4.28 0.28
CA ASN A 154 -18.27 4.76 0.93
C ASN A 154 -18.51 4.83 2.44
N ARG A 155 -17.61 4.22 3.22
CA ARG A 155 -17.63 4.25 4.68
C ARG A 155 -16.29 4.75 5.20
N ALA A 156 -16.34 5.73 6.10
CA ALA A 156 -15.19 6.23 6.84
C ALA A 156 -15.55 6.29 8.33
N ALA A 157 -15.14 5.26 9.08
CA ALA A 157 -15.58 4.93 10.42
C ALA A 157 -17.11 4.80 10.50
N GLU A 158 -17.76 5.66 11.27
CA GLU A 158 -19.23 5.65 11.46
C GLU A 158 -19.98 6.36 10.31
N GLN A 159 -19.28 7.12 9.47
CA GLN A 159 -19.88 7.89 8.38
C GLN A 159 -19.99 7.04 7.12
N SER A 160 -21.22 6.80 6.64
CA SER A 160 -21.49 6.10 5.38
C SER A 160 -22.19 7.04 4.40
N ILE A 161 -21.59 7.29 3.24
CA ILE A 161 -22.11 8.21 2.22
C ILE A 161 -21.97 7.57 0.83
N PRO A 162 -23.03 7.50 0.01
CA PRO A 162 -22.93 7.00 -1.36
C PRO A 162 -22.29 8.04 -2.30
N PHE A 163 -21.76 7.58 -3.42
CA PHE A 163 -21.15 8.32 -4.53
C PHE A 163 -19.87 9.10 -4.20
N LEU A 164 -19.91 10.00 -3.22
CA LEU A 164 -18.80 10.85 -2.84
C LEU A 164 -18.80 11.10 -1.32
N ASN A 165 -17.75 10.64 -0.65
CA ASN A 165 -17.51 10.91 0.77
C ASN A 165 -16.24 11.74 0.94
N ILE A 166 -16.37 12.94 1.50
CA ILE A 166 -15.24 13.81 1.83
C ILE A 166 -15.29 14.09 3.33
N ARG A 167 -14.18 13.83 4.03
CA ARG A 167 -14.05 14.07 5.48
C ARG A 167 -12.71 14.69 5.81
N GLY A 168 -12.68 15.69 6.69
CA GLY A 168 -11.45 16.36 7.13
C GLY A 168 -10.81 17.27 6.08
N LEU A 169 -11.59 17.83 5.14
CA LEU A 169 -11.09 18.69 4.06
C LEU A 169 -10.33 19.92 4.56
N SER A 170 -10.77 20.52 5.68
CA SER A 170 -10.10 21.69 6.30
C SER A 170 -8.66 21.41 6.68
N ASN A 171 -8.32 20.16 7.04
CA ASN A 171 -6.98 19.77 7.45
C ASN A 171 -5.94 19.94 6.34
N LEU A 172 -6.34 19.88 5.06
CA LEU A 172 -5.44 20.15 3.93
C LEU A 172 -4.95 21.59 3.91
N PHE A 173 -5.78 22.54 4.35
CA PHE A 173 -5.48 23.96 4.32
C PHE A 173 -4.92 24.47 5.65
N GLU A 174 -5.44 23.98 6.78
CA GLU A 174 -5.02 24.45 8.10
C GLU A 174 -3.61 24.00 8.49
N ARG A 175 -3.18 22.79 8.08
CA ARG A 175 -1.85 22.27 8.42
C ARG A 175 -0.71 23.13 7.84
N PRO A 176 -0.69 23.48 6.53
CA PRO A 176 0.29 24.42 5.99
C PRO A 176 0.28 25.77 6.71
N LEU A 177 -0.91 26.30 7.00
CA LEU A 177 -1.06 27.60 7.68
C LEU A 177 -0.52 27.58 9.11
N ARG A 178 -0.73 26.50 9.88
CA ARG A 178 -0.14 26.32 11.21
C ARG A 178 1.38 26.24 11.17
N ARG A 179 1.97 25.56 10.18
CA ARG A 179 3.43 25.52 9.98
C ARG A 179 4.01 26.89 9.67
N LEU A 180 3.35 27.68 8.83
CA LEU A 180 3.76 29.05 8.50
C LEU A 180 3.65 29.99 9.71
N ARG A 181 2.66 29.79 10.58
CA ARG A 181 2.48 30.58 11.81
C ARG A 181 3.42 30.18 12.95
N GLY A 182 3.79 28.90 13.04
CA GLY A 182 4.72 28.38 14.06
C GLY A 182 6.21 28.56 13.75
N GLY A 183 6.57 29.00 12.53
CA GLY A 183 7.96 29.30 12.12
C GLY A 183 8.42 30.74 12.42
N ARG A 184 7.66 31.48 13.22
CA ARG A 184 8.05 32.79 13.78
C ARG A 184 7.93 32.74 15.30
N ALA A 185 8.93 32.18 15.95
CA ALA A 185 9.28 32.44 17.34
C ALA A 185 10.80 32.39 17.43
#